data_AF-A0A555B3Z9-F1
#
_entry.id   AF-A0A555B3Z9-F1
#
_cell.length_a   1.000
_cell.length_b   1.000
_cell.length_c   1.000
_cell.angle_alpha   90.00
_cell.angle_beta   90.00
_cell.angle_gamma   90.00
#
_symmetry.space_group_name_H-M   'P 1'
#
loop_
_entity.id
_entity.type
_entity.pdbx_description
1 polymer ?
#
loop_
_entity_poly.entity_id
_entity_poly.type
_entity_poly.pdbx_seq_one_letter_code
_entity_poly.pdbx_strand_id
1 'polypeptide(L)'
;WTSNQLQAGHTYYWYIRTINAFGASAFVEVPALCSMDTGELMGLIDDGIQKSDAFQNVKDGVDTNLEGIMENSLANHGTVEHQYQ
;
A
#
# COMPACT_ATOMS: atom_id res chain seq x y z
N TRP A 1 -25.29 -6.85 1.61
CA TRP A 1 -24.03 -7.33 1.02
C TRP A 1 -23.09 -6.13 0.89
N THR A 2 -21.78 -6.36 0.81
CA THR A 2 -20.80 -5.29 0.57
C THR A 2 -19.93 -5.69 -0.62
N SER A 3 -19.75 -4.79 -1.60
CA SER A 3 -18.80 -4.98 -2.71
C SER A 3 -17.53 -4.18 -2.41
N ASN A 4 -16.40 -4.87 -2.36
CA ASN A 4 -15.09 -4.27 -2.18
C ASN A 4 -14.33 -4.24 -3.53
N GLN A 5 -13.29 -3.42 -3.64
CA GLN A 5 -12.42 -3.32 -4.83
C GLN A 5 -13.09 -2.74 -6.10
N LEU A 6 -14.07 -1.85 -5.94
CA LEU A 6 -14.62 -1.10 -7.06
C LEU A 6 -13.61 -0.05 -7.54
N GLN A 7 -13.53 0.15 -8.85
CA GLN A 7 -12.62 1.14 -9.42
C GLN A 7 -13.18 2.53 -9.20
N ALA A 8 -12.32 3.44 -8.76
CA ALA A 8 -12.64 4.85 -8.64
C ALA A 8 -13.07 5.44 -10.00
N GLY A 9 -14.02 6.38 -9.97
CA GLY A 9 -14.46 7.10 -11.18
C GLY A 9 -15.37 6.30 -12.10
N HIS A 10 -15.82 5.12 -11.68
CA HIS A 10 -16.76 4.29 -12.42
C HIS A 10 -18.15 4.33 -11.78
N THR A 11 -19.19 4.26 -12.63
CA THR A 11 -20.57 4.10 -12.18
C THR A 11 -20.94 2.63 -12.24
N TYR A 12 -21.33 2.09 -11.09
CA TYR A 12 -21.79 0.70 -10.99
C TYR A 12 -23.31 0.67 -10.81
N TYR A 13 -23.94 -0.32 -11.45
CA TYR A 13 -25.37 -0.54 -11.38
C TYR A 13 -25.64 -1.86 -10.67
N TRP A 14 -26.50 -1.81 -9.65
CA TRP A 14 -27.01 -3.02 -9.01
C TRP A 14 -28.45 -3.24 -9.40
N TYR A 15 -28.74 -4.48 -9.80
CA TYR A 15 -30.08 -4.94 -10.14
C TYR A 15 -30.54 -5.88 -9.03
N ILE A 16 -31.48 -5.43 -8.21
CA ILE A 16 -32.03 -6.21 -7.11
C ILE A 16 -33.43 -6.69 -7.47
N ARG A 17 -33.73 -7.95 -7.19
CA ARG A 17 -35.10 -8.48 -7.26
C ARG A 17 -35.37 -9.40 -6.07
N THR A 18 -36.64 -9.58 -5.77
CA THR A 18 -37.11 -10.53 -4.76
C THR A 18 -37.62 -11.81 -5.45
N ILE A 19 -37.46 -12.96 -4.79
CA ILE A 19 -37.93 -14.26 -5.27
C ILE A 19 -38.71 -14.94 -4.15
N ASN A 20 -39.88 -15.48 -4.46
CA ASN A 20 -40.68 -16.29 -3.55
C ASN A 20 -41.27 -17.53 -4.27
N ALA A 21 -42.09 -18.31 -3.57
CA ALA A 21 -42.70 -19.53 -4.11
C ALA A 21 -43.63 -19.32 -5.32
N PHE A 22 -44.06 -18.07 -5.56
CA PHE A 22 -44.96 -17.70 -6.66
C PHE A 22 -44.23 -17.04 -7.83
N GLY A 23 -42.92 -16.79 -7.72
CA GLY A 23 -42.10 -16.27 -8.80
C GLY A 23 -41.09 -15.20 -8.36
N ALA A 24 -40.58 -14.47 -9.35
CA ALA A 24 -39.63 -13.38 -9.16
C ALA A 24 -40.26 -12.03 -9.52
N SER A 25 -39.94 -10.99 -8.77
CA SER A 25 -40.31 -9.61 -9.12
C SER A 25 -39.47 -9.08 -10.28
N ALA A 26 -39.91 -7.97 -10.87
CA ALA A 26 -39.11 -7.15 -11.76
C ALA A 26 -37.87 -6.61 -11.03
N PHE A 27 -36.81 -6.33 -11.79
CA PHE A 27 -35.61 -5.73 -11.23
C PHE A 27 -35.85 -4.28 -10.84
N VAL A 28 -35.31 -3.89 -9.69
CA VAL A 28 -35.10 -2.50 -9.30
C VAL A 28 -33.64 -2.16 -9.56
N GLU A 29 -33.41 -1.08 -10.30
CA GLU A 29 -32.09 -0.55 -10.63
C GLU A 29 -31.73 0.58 -9.66
N VAL A 30 -30.55 0.48 -9.05
CA VAL A 30 -30.02 1.54 -8.18
C VAL A 30 -28.60 1.90 -8.67
N PRO A 31 -28.39 3.13 -9.15
CA PRO A 31 -27.05 3.60 -9.49
C PRO A 31 -26.28 3.97 -8.22
N ALA A 32 -25.01 3.57 -8.13
CA ALA A 32 -24.10 4.14 -7.14
C ALA A 32 -22.81 4.61 -7.82
N LEU A 33 -22.46 5.87 -7.59
CA LEU A 33 -21.18 6.42 -8.00
C LEU A 33 -20.14 5.99 -6.96
N CYS A 34 -19.15 5.20 -7.40
CA CYS A 34 -18.00 4.91 -6.56
C CYS A 34 -16.96 6.01 -6.77
N SER A 35 -17.09 7.09 -6.00
CA SER A 35 -16.08 8.15 -5.95
C SER A 35 -15.01 7.79 -4.93
N MET A 36 -13.76 7.96 -5.31
CA MET A 36 -12.63 7.90 -4.39
C MET A 36 -12.06 9.31 -4.30
N ASP A 37 -11.93 9.84 -3.09
CA ASP A 37 -11.32 11.15 -2.89
C ASP A 37 -9.81 11.09 -3.18
N THR A 38 -9.26 12.15 -3.76
CA THR A 38 -7.84 12.19 -4.13
C THR A 38 -6.94 12.13 -2.89
N GLY A 39 -7.42 12.61 -1.73
CA GLY A 39 -6.71 12.48 -0.45
C GLY A 39 -6.58 11.02 0.01
N GLU A 40 -7.63 10.21 -0.16
CA GLU A 40 -7.61 8.78 0.17
C GLU A 40 -6.70 7.97 -0.77
N LEU A 41 -6.58 8.41 -2.03
CA LEU A 41 -5.69 7.79 -3.01
C LEU A 41 -4.21 7.95 -2.63
N MET A 42 -3.82 9.11 -2.09
CA MET A 42 -2.44 9.34 -1.65
C MET A 42 -2.01 8.37 -0.55
N GLY A 43 -2.89 8.05 0.40
CA GLY A 43 -2.59 7.08 1.46
C GLY A 43 -2.37 5.67 0.91
N LEU A 44 -3.16 5.24 -0.07
CA LEU A 44 -2.99 3.93 -0.71
C LEU A 44 -1.72 3.86 -1.59
N ILE A 45 -1.37 4.95 -2.25
CA ILE A 45 -0.12 5.05 -3.02
C ILE A 45 1.08 4.97 -2.07
N ASP A 46 1.07 5.72 -0.97
CA ASP A 46 2.15 5.71 0.03
C ASP A 46 2.34 4.31 0.63
N ASP A 47 1.25 3.67 1.08
CA ASP A 47 1.29 2.30 1.61
C ASP A 47 1.82 1.29 0.57
N GLY A 48 1.38 1.42 -0.69
CA GLY A 48 1.85 0.59 -1.80
C GLY A 48 3.33 0.78 -2.11
N ILE A 49 3.82 2.02 -2.09
CA ILE A 49 5.25 2.33 -2.31
C ILE A 49 6.08 1.78 -1.16
N GLN A 50 5.69 2.03 0.09
CA GLN A 50 6.42 1.56 1.26
C GLN A 50 6.50 0.04 1.32
N LYS A 51 5.47 -0.68 0.88
CA LYS A 51 5.45 -2.15 0.83
C LYS A 51 6.08 -2.74 -0.43
N SER A 52 6.49 -1.92 -1.39
CA SER A 52 7.04 -2.41 -2.64
C SER A 52 8.43 -3.02 -2.46
N ASP A 53 8.71 -4.10 -3.18
CA ASP A 53 10.03 -4.76 -3.18
C ASP A 53 11.14 -3.78 -3.58
N ALA A 54 10.86 -2.89 -4.54
CA ALA A 54 11.80 -1.86 -4.98
C ALA A 54 12.20 -0.93 -3.84
N PHE A 55 11.23 -0.47 -3.05
CA PHE A 55 11.51 0.40 -1.90
C PHE A 55 12.25 -0.34 -0.79
N GLN A 56 11.86 -1.60 -0.48
CA GLN A 56 12.55 -2.41 0.51
C GLN A 56 14.01 -2.68 0.13
N ASN A 57 14.29 -3.01 -1.14
CA ASN A 57 15.67 -3.22 -1.62
C ASN A 57 16.55 -1.96 -1.45
N VAL A 58 15.99 -0.77 -1.71
CA VAL A 58 16.71 0.49 -1.50
C VAL A 58 16.97 0.70 0.00
N LYS A 59 15.96 0.45 0.84
CA LYS A 59 16.09 0.57 2.29
C LYS A 59 17.18 -0.37 2.85
N ASP A 60 17.15 -1.64 2.48
CA ASP A 60 18.12 -2.64 2.93
C ASP A 60 19.55 -2.28 2.50
N GLY A 61 19.71 -1.73 1.29
CA GLY A 61 20.99 -1.22 0.82
C GLY A 61 21.49 -0.02 1.62
N VAL A 62 20.61 0.89 2.04
CA VAL A 62 20.97 2.02 2.92
C VAL A 62 21.38 1.53 4.30
N ASP A 63 20.63 0.59 4.89
CA ASP A 63 20.93 0.03 6.21
C ASP A 63 22.29 -0.70 6.20
N THR A 64 22.55 -1.52 5.19
CA THR A 64 23.85 -2.19 5.01
C THR A 64 25.02 -1.21 4.90
N ASN A 65 24.84 -0.12 4.13
CA ASN A 65 25.87 0.91 3.99
C ASN A 65 26.12 1.65 5.31
N LEU A 66 25.06 1.94 6.08
CA LEU A 66 25.18 2.61 7.37
C LEU A 66 25.97 1.74 8.36
N GLU A 67 25.66 0.44 8.44
CA GLU A 67 26.42 -0.52 9.26
C GLU A 67 27.88 -0.57 8.83
N GLY A 68 28.16 -0.67 7.52
CA GLY A 68 29.53 -0.69 7.00
C GLY A 68 30.32 0.59 7.33
N ILE A 69 29.69 1.76 7.26
CA ILE A 69 30.32 3.04 7.65
C ILE A 69 30.61 3.06 9.15
N MET A 70 29.69 2.57 9.97
CA MET A 70 29.85 2.53 11.42
C MET A 70 31.01 1.61 11.83
N GLU A 71 31.05 0.40 11.29
CA GLU A 71 32.15 -0.55 11.50
C GLU A 71 33.49 0.01 11.04
N ASN A 72 33.54 0.63 9.85
CA ASN A 72 34.77 1.26 9.36
C ASN A 72 35.21 2.44 10.25
N SER A 73 34.25 3.24 10.75
CA SER A 73 34.54 4.33 11.69
C SER A 73 35.11 3.80 13.01
N LEU A 74 34.55 2.71 13.55
CA LEU A 74 35.02 2.06 14.77
C LEU A 74 36.42 1.45 14.58
N ALA A 75 36.64 0.75 13.47
CA ALA A 75 37.92 0.15 13.13
C ALA A 75 39.02 1.21 12.93
N ASN A 76 38.72 2.31 12.25
CA ASN A 76 39.63 3.44 12.10
C ASN A 76 39.94 4.09 13.45
N HIS A 77 38.94 4.26 14.31
CA HIS A 77 39.14 4.82 15.64
C HIS A 77 40.08 3.94 16.49
N GLY A 78 39.83 2.63 16.56
CA GLY A 78 40.71 1.70 17.28
C GLY A 78 42.13 1.64 16.69
N THR A 79 42.26 1.69 15.36
CA THR A 79 43.57 1.72 14.70
C THR A 79 44.36 2.97 15.08
N VAL A 80 43.68 4.13 15.11
CA VAL A 80 44.28 5.40 15.55
C VAL A 80 44.74 5.30 17.00
N GLU A 81 43.91 4.80 17.92
CA GLU A 81 44.30 4.65 19.33
C GLU A 81 45.53 3.76 19.52
N HIS A 82 45.62 2.65 18.80
CA HIS A 82 46.78 1.75 18.86
C HIS A 82 48.05 2.32 18.22
N GLN A 83 47.95 3.25 17.26
CA GLN A 83 49.11 3.88 16.62
C GLN A 83 49.78 4.96 17.47
N TYR A 84 49.07 5.52 18.45
CA TYR A 84 49.56 6.59 19.31
C TYR A 84 49.92 6.11 20.75
N GLN A 85 49.98 4.80 20.98
CA GLN A 85 50.53 4.14 22.18
C GLN A 85 51.91 3.55 21.89
#